data_AF-D4JR24-F1
#
_entry.id   AF-D4JR24-F1
#
_cell.length_a   1.000
_cell.length_b   1.000
_cell.length_c   1.000
_cell.angle_alpha   90.00
_cell.angle_beta   90.00
_cell.angle_gamma   90.00
#
_symmetry.space_group_name_H-M   'P 1'
#
loop_
_entity.id
_entity.type
_entity.pdbx_description
1 polymer ?
#
loop_
_entity_poly.entity_id
_entity_poly.type
_entity_poly.pdbx_seq_one_letter_code
_entity_poly.pdbx_strand_id
1 'polypeptide(L)'
;MNHGNSGLAHGTSGSSQLTLDNGDMAAKAKANEEKLSAKQTKPNFDNYPKTIHDGRQGKHIQGHNNYTPGRSKITITKEQLQKLIVVHSNKGKAVSDTKERVDFGTIIGVYVDQSTGKEYPTTIGIINYSKAGTHVVPAHPKGEA
;
A
#
# COMPACT_ATOMS: atom_id res chain seq x y z
N MET A 1 35.58 -9.26 -86.74
CA MET A 1 35.62 -10.72 -86.86
C MET A 1 35.40 -11.34 -85.49
N ASN A 2 34.70 -12.46 -85.51
CA ASN A 2 34.51 -13.44 -84.45
C ASN A 2 33.24 -13.31 -83.59
N HIS A 3 32.40 -14.30 -83.86
CA HIS A 3 31.20 -14.72 -83.17
C HIS A 3 31.58 -15.42 -81.87
N GLY A 4 30.64 -15.50 -80.92
CA GLY A 4 30.82 -16.28 -79.70
C GLY A 4 29.58 -16.30 -78.83
N ASN A 5 28.45 -16.74 -79.39
CA ASN A 5 27.24 -17.09 -78.66
C ASN A 5 27.40 -18.48 -78.04
N SER A 6 27.12 -18.62 -76.74
CA SER A 6 26.50 -19.80 -76.10
C SER A 6 26.27 -19.44 -74.62
N GLY A 7 25.04 -19.26 -74.15
CA GLY A 7 24.16 -20.34 -73.70
C GLY A 7 24.52 -20.68 -72.24
N LEU A 8 23.65 -20.66 -71.23
CA LEU A 8 22.23 -20.98 -71.15
C LEU A 8 21.68 -20.49 -69.80
N ALA A 9 20.42 -20.07 -69.82
CA ALA A 9 19.36 -20.23 -68.81
C ALA A 9 19.66 -19.96 -67.32
N HIS A 10 18.89 -19.07 -66.68
CA HIS A 10 17.56 -19.39 -66.11
C HIS A 10 17.02 -18.15 -65.35
N GLY A 11 15.73 -17.83 -65.52
CA GLY A 11 14.93 -17.18 -64.48
C GLY A 11 14.86 -15.65 -64.43
N THR A 12 14.01 -15.08 -65.28
CA THR A 12 12.94 -14.10 -64.95
C THR A 12 13.22 -12.95 -63.97
N SER A 13 13.14 -11.71 -64.51
CA SER A 13 12.37 -10.54 -64.02
C SER A 13 12.14 -10.46 -62.50
N GLY A 14 12.58 -9.40 -61.83
CA GLY A 14 12.03 -8.07 -62.04
C GLY A 14 11.43 -7.62 -60.72
N SER A 15 11.64 -6.34 -60.42
CA SER A 15 11.27 -5.65 -59.18
C SER A 15 9.97 -6.10 -58.53
N SER A 16 10.04 -6.42 -57.24
CA SER A 16 8.87 -6.38 -56.35
C SER A 16 9.18 -5.45 -55.19
N GLN A 17 8.63 -4.25 -55.34
CA GLN A 17 8.22 -3.31 -54.31
C GLN A 17 7.98 -3.99 -52.95
N LEU A 18 8.75 -3.57 -51.94
CA LEU A 18 8.53 -3.96 -50.55
C LEU A 18 7.20 -3.37 -50.07
N THR A 19 6.12 -4.15 -50.22
CA THR A 19 4.88 -3.91 -49.49
C THR A 19 5.07 -4.44 -48.08
N LEU A 20 5.15 -3.54 -47.10
CA LEU A 20 5.08 -3.88 -45.68
C LEU A 20 3.61 -4.16 -45.37
N ASP A 21 3.26 -5.43 -45.29
CA ASP A 21 1.93 -5.89 -44.86
C ASP A 21 1.70 -5.54 -43.38
N ASN A 22 0.63 -4.77 -43.15
CA ASN A 22 0.09 -4.43 -41.84
C ASN A 22 -0.80 -5.57 -41.33
N GLY A 23 -0.20 -6.69 -40.93
CA GLY A 23 -0.95 -7.92 -40.66
C GLY A 23 -0.44 -8.77 -39.52
N ASP A 24 -0.02 -8.22 -38.37
CA ASP A 24 0.16 -9.04 -37.17
C ASP A 24 0.19 -8.29 -35.82
N MET A 25 -0.78 -7.40 -35.58
CA MET A 25 -1.00 -6.77 -34.26
C MET A 25 -2.30 -7.22 -33.57
N ALA A 26 -2.71 -8.49 -33.72
CA ALA A 26 -3.92 -8.98 -33.04
C ALA A 26 -3.73 -10.25 -32.18
N ALA A 27 -2.59 -10.94 -32.23
CA ALA A 27 -2.43 -12.23 -31.55
C ALA A 27 -1.53 -12.24 -30.30
N LYS A 28 -1.04 -11.08 -29.82
CA LYS A 28 -0.19 -11.00 -28.61
C LYS A 28 -0.75 -10.15 -27.46
N ALA A 29 -2.03 -9.81 -27.50
CA ALA A 29 -2.72 -9.09 -26.43
C ALA A 29 -3.39 -9.99 -25.37
N LYS A 30 -3.25 -11.32 -25.44
CA LYS A 30 -3.89 -12.27 -24.50
C LYS A 30 -2.92 -13.14 -23.67
N ALA A 31 -1.66 -12.74 -23.56
CA ALA A 31 -0.68 -13.44 -22.70
C ALA A 31 -0.01 -12.53 -21.66
N ASN A 32 -0.42 -11.26 -21.56
CA ASN A 32 0.14 -10.31 -20.60
C ASN A 32 -0.76 -10.00 -19.40
N GLU A 33 -2.06 -10.32 -19.47
CA GLU A 33 -3.00 -10.13 -18.36
C GLU A 33 -2.77 -11.14 -17.21
N GLU A 34 -2.27 -12.35 -17.53
CA GLU A 34 -2.05 -13.40 -16.52
C GLU A 34 -0.75 -13.21 -15.70
N LYS A 35 0.17 -12.35 -16.15
CA LYS A 35 1.38 -11.99 -15.38
C LYS A 35 1.26 -10.69 -14.58
N LEU A 36 0.09 -10.03 -14.60
CA LEU A 36 -0.23 -8.86 -13.77
C LEU A 36 -0.98 -9.21 -12.47
N SER A 37 -1.28 -10.50 -12.23
CA SER A 37 -1.89 -11.02 -10.99
C SER A 37 -0.88 -11.78 -10.10
N ALA A 38 0.36 -11.31 -10.01
CA ALA A 38 1.18 -11.62 -8.84
C ALA A 38 0.61 -10.82 -7.67
N LYS A 39 -0.38 -11.43 -6.98
CA LYS A 39 -1.00 -11.01 -5.72
C LYS A 39 -0.17 -9.95 -5.00
N GLN A 40 -0.66 -8.71 -4.94
CA GLN A 40 -0.35 -7.84 -3.81
C GLN A 40 -0.84 -8.56 -2.55
N THR A 41 0.00 -9.40 -1.96
CA THR A 41 -0.24 -9.98 -0.65
C THR A 41 -0.33 -8.81 0.30
N LYS A 42 -1.54 -8.50 0.79
CA LYS A 42 -1.73 -7.54 1.88
C LYS A 42 -0.68 -7.84 2.97
N PRO A 43 -0.02 -6.83 3.55
CA PRO A 43 0.91 -7.07 4.64
C PRO A 43 0.22 -7.88 5.72
N ASN A 44 0.85 -8.97 6.15
CA ASN A 44 0.35 -9.76 7.26
C ASN A 44 0.98 -9.23 8.56
N PHE A 45 0.16 -8.64 9.41
CA PHE A 45 0.63 -8.08 10.68
C PHE A 45 0.74 -9.13 11.82
N ASP A 46 0.37 -10.40 11.58
CA ASP A 46 0.42 -11.46 12.60
C ASP A 46 1.83 -11.80 13.08
N ASN A 47 2.86 -11.47 12.29
CA ASN A 47 4.25 -11.66 12.67
C ASN A 47 4.77 -10.61 13.67
N TYR A 48 3.95 -9.62 14.03
CA TYR A 48 4.32 -8.58 14.99
C TYR A 48 3.65 -8.78 16.34
N PRO A 49 4.35 -8.45 17.44
CA PRO A 49 3.74 -8.45 18.76
C PRO A 49 2.60 -7.43 18.82
N LYS A 50 1.41 -7.91 19.19
CA LYS A 50 0.21 -7.09 19.42
C LYS A 50 0.23 -6.40 20.80
N THR A 51 1.24 -6.67 21.62
CA THR A 51 1.46 -6.04 22.93
C THR A 51 1.88 -4.58 22.78
N ILE A 52 1.29 -3.71 23.58
CA ILE A 52 1.60 -2.27 23.61
C ILE A 52 3.04 -2.05 24.10
N HIS A 53 3.80 -1.26 23.36
CA HIS A 53 5.09 -0.74 23.80
C HIS A 53 4.88 0.55 24.62
N ASP A 54 5.01 0.46 25.95
CA ASP A 54 4.74 1.56 26.89
C ASP A 54 5.39 2.89 26.53
N GLY A 55 6.72 2.92 26.34
CA GLY A 55 7.42 4.18 26.05
C GLY A 55 6.99 4.86 24.74
N ARG A 56 6.53 4.08 23.75
CA ARG A 56 6.05 4.61 22.46
C ARG A 56 4.60 5.06 22.57
N GLN A 57 3.77 4.27 23.24
CA GLN A 57 2.38 4.60 23.50
C GLN A 57 2.24 5.84 24.40
N GLY A 58 3.15 6.00 25.37
CA GLY A 58 3.20 7.13 26.29
C GLY A 58 3.31 8.49 25.59
N LYS A 59 3.86 8.56 24.37
CA LYS A 59 3.86 9.79 23.55
C LYS A 59 2.45 10.30 23.20
N HIS A 60 1.44 9.46 23.39
CA HIS A 60 0.03 9.74 23.13
C HIS A 60 -0.81 9.69 24.41
N ILE A 61 -0.24 9.59 25.60
CA ILE A 61 -0.98 9.55 26.87
C ILE A 61 -0.68 10.84 27.64
N GLN A 62 -1.71 11.67 27.85
CA GLN A 62 -1.55 12.90 28.61
C GLN A 62 -1.05 12.59 30.03
N GLY A 63 -0.01 13.31 30.48
CA GLY A 63 0.64 13.07 31.79
C GLY A 63 1.77 12.05 31.78
N HIS A 64 2.02 11.35 30.68
CA HIS A 64 3.23 10.52 30.54
C HIS A 64 4.46 11.41 30.31
N ASN A 65 5.62 11.00 30.83
CA ASN A 65 6.89 11.76 30.70
C ASN A 65 7.34 12.00 29.24
N ASN A 66 6.76 11.29 28.27
CA ASN A 66 7.12 11.36 26.85
C ASN A 66 6.06 12.10 26.02
N TYR A 67 5.01 12.62 26.66
CA TYR A 67 3.93 13.31 25.98
C TYR A 67 4.32 14.76 25.65
N THR A 68 4.07 15.17 24.41
CA THR A 68 4.22 16.57 23.98
C THR A 68 2.82 17.17 23.81
N PRO A 69 2.52 18.32 24.45
CA PRO A 69 1.26 19.03 24.22
C PRO A 69 1.01 19.33 22.73
N GLY A 70 -0.26 19.31 22.32
CA GLY A 70 -0.67 19.54 20.92
C GLY A 70 -0.59 18.30 20.02
N ARG A 71 -0.24 17.13 20.55
CA ARG A 71 -0.30 15.87 19.81
C ARG A 71 -1.64 15.16 20.01
N SER A 72 -1.98 14.28 19.08
CA SER A 72 -3.11 13.36 19.23
C SER A 72 -2.97 12.49 20.49
N LYS A 73 -4.06 12.36 21.24
CA LYS A 73 -4.15 11.75 22.57
C LYS A 73 -4.97 10.47 22.52
N ILE A 74 -4.53 9.44 23.23
CA ILE A 74 -5.37 8.31 23.64
C ILE A 74 -6.05 8.67 24.95
N THR A 75 -7.35 8.43 25.03
CA THR A 75 -8.17 8.76 26.21
C THR A 75 -8.70 7.52 26.94
N ILE A 76 -8.63 6.34 26.32
CA ILE A 76 -9.00 5.06 26.93
C ILE A 76 -7.85 4.45 27.73
N THR A 77 -8.14 3.47 28.60
CA THR A 77 -7.09 2.80 29.37
C THR A 77 -6.19 1.93 28.50
N LYS A 78 -4.98 1.63 28.99
CA LYS A 78 -4.04 0.73 28.30
C LYS A 78 -4.66 -0.65 28.08
N GLU A 79 -5.41 -1.18 29.03
CA GLU A 79 -6.06 -2.49 28.96
C GLU A 79 -7.16 -2.49 27.88
N GLN A 80 -7.94 -1.42 27.79
CA GLN A 80 -8.94 -1.27 26.73
C GLN A 80 -8.27 -1.18 25.36
N LEU A 81 -7.23 -0.36 25.23
CA LEU A 81 -6.48 -0.24 23.97
C LEU A 81 -5.83 -1.57 23.56
N GLN A 82 -5.27 -2.31 24.52
CA GLN A 82 -4.66 -3.62 24.29
C GLN A 82 -5.66 -4.63 23.71
N LYS A 83 -6.88 -4.67 24.28
CA LYS A 83 -7.97 -5.52 23.78
C LYS A 83 -8.37 -5.11 22.35
N LEU A 84 -8.51 -3.81 22.10
CA LEU A 84 -8.86 -3.29 20.78
C LEU A 84 -7.81 -3.63 19.72
N ILE A 85 -6.52 -3.54 20.04
CA ILE A 85 -5.44 -3.95 19.11
C ILE A 85 -5.57 -5.43 18.76
N VAL A 86 -5.75 -6.31 19.75
CA VAL A 86 -5.88 -7.75 19.53
C VAL A 86 -7.10 -8.07 18.66
N VAL A 87 -8.24 -7.42 18.93
CA VAL A 87 -9.49 -7.66 18.20
C VAL A 87 -9.47 -7.06 16.79
N HIS A 88 -8.84 -5.91 16.57
CA HIS A 88 -8.95 -5.17 15.30
C HIS A 88 -7.71 -5.23 14.39
N SER A 89 -6.60 -5.83 14.83
CA SER A 89 -5.43 -6.07 13.96
C SER A 89 -5.81 -6.91 12.73
N ASN A 90 -5.23 -6.60 11.58
CA ASN A 90 -5.52 -7.21 10.26
C ASN A 90 -6.96 -7.00 9.73
N LYS A 91 -7.77 -6.13 10.36
CA LYS A 91 -9.14 -5.80 9.90
C LYS A 91 -9.24 -4.45 9.19
N GLY A 92 -8.19 -3.64 9.28
CA GLY A 92 -8.11 -2.30 8.71
C GLY A 92 -7.54 -2.27 7.29
N LYS A 93 -7.11 -1.07 6.90
CA LYS A 93 -6.40 -0.83 5.63
C LYS A 93 -4.91 -0.71 5.91
N ALA A 94 -4.10 -1.49 5.23
CA ALA A 94 -2.66 -1.32 5.24
C ALA A 94 -2.31 0.07 4.69
N VAL A 95 -1.56 0.84 5.48
CA VAL A 95 -0.94 2.12 5.09
C VAL A 95 0.50 1.89 4.67
N SER A 96 1.17 0.93 5.30
CA SER A 96 2.49 0.40 4.91
C SER A 96 2.65 -1.02 5.44
N ASP A 97 3.81 -1.64 5.21
CA ASP A 97 4.13 -3.01 5.67
C ASP A 97 4.05 -3.19 7.19
N THR A 98 4.10 -2.09 7.94
CA THR A 98 4.06 -2.08 9.41
C THR A 98 2.99 -1.15 9.98
N LYS A 99 2.14 -0.57 9.14
CA LYS A 99 1.13 0.40 9.58
C LYS A 99 -0.24 0.01 9.06
N GLU A 100 -1.19 -0.06 9.97
CA GLU A 100 -2.57 -0.39 9.66
C GLU A 100 -3.48 0.73 10.15
N ARG A 101 -4.30 1.30 9.26
CA ARG A 101 -5.35 2.24 9.62
C ARG A 101 -6.61 1.44 9.95
N VAL A 102 -7.02 1.53 11.21
CA VAL A 102 -8.09 0.73 11.80
C VAL A 102 -9.19 1.65 12.31
N ASP A 103 -10.43 1.23 12.10
CA ASP A 103 -11.59 1.75 12.83
C ASP A 103 -11.88 0.81 13.99
N PHE A 104 -11.75 1.34 15.21
CA PHE A 104 -11.96 0.56 16.43
C PHE A 104 -13.44 0.48 16.82
N GLY A 105 -14.33 1.19 16.13
CA GLY A 105 -15.78 1.18 16.41
C GLY A 105 -16.18 1.86 17.72
N THR A 106 -15.21 2.36 18.48
CA THR A 106 -15.40 3.14 19.71
C THR A 106 -14.37 4.26 19.74
N ILE A 107 -14.68 5.34 20.46
CA ILE A 107 -13.75 6.48 20.60
C ILE A 107 -12.53 6.00 21.38
N ILE A 108 -11.37 6.04 20.73
CA ILE A 108 -10.08 5.64 21.34
C ILE A 108 -9.31 6.84 21.88
N GLY A 109 -9.66 8.04 21.43
CA GLY A 109 -8.85 9.22 21.66
C GLY A 109 -9.32 10.44 20.90
N VAL A 110 -8.42 11.42 20.86
CA VAL A 110 -8.57 12.70 20.20
C VAL A 110 -7.48 12.83 19.15
N TYR A 111 -7.89 13.06 17.92
CA TYR A 111 -7.01 13.49 16.84
C TYR A 111 -6.81 15.01 16.94
N VAL A 112 -5.56 15.47 16.82
CA VAL A 112 -5.25 16.90 16.76
C VAL A 112 -4.75 17.23 15.36
N ASP A 113 -5.49 18.06 14.64
CA ASP A 113 -5.06 18.62 13.36
C ASP A 113 -3.88 19.56 13.61
N GLN A 114 -2.73 19.26 12.99
CA GLN A 114 -1.48 19.97 13.26
C GLN A 114 -1.42 21.35 12.60
N SER A 115 -2.28 21.63 11.63
CA SER A 115 -2.31 22.91 10.91
C SER A 115 -3.22 23.92 11.61
N THR A 116 -4.32 23.47 12.18
CA THR A 116 -5.34 24.31 12.82
C THR A 116 -5.34 24.22 14.35
N GLY A 117 -4.71 23.19 14.92
CA GLY A 117 -4.75 22.88 16.35
C GLY A 117 -6.11 22.34 16.82
N LYS A 118 -7.06 22.10 15.91
CA LYS A 118 -8.39 21.62 16.26
C LYS A 118 -8.34 20.16 16.72
N GLU A 119 -9.16 19.87 17.72
CA GLU A 119 -9.26 18.57 18.36
C GLU A 119 -10.56 17.87 17.94
N TYR A 120 -10.45 16.59 17.56
CA TYR A 120 -11.57 15.80 17.07
C TYR A 120 -11.60 14.44 17.77
N PRO A 121 -12.71 14.04 18.42
CA PRO A 121 -12.84 12.68 18.94
C PRO A 121 -12.77 11.69 17.77
N THR A 122 -12.02 10.59 17.92
CA THR A 122 -11.81 9.64 16.83
C THR A 122 -11.94 8.19 17.27
N THR A 123 -12.61 7.40 16.43
CA THR A 123 -12.59 5.93 16.49
C THR A 123 -11.47 5.34 15.65
N ILE A 124 -10.79 6.17 14.86
CA ILE A 124 -9.76 5.75 13.92
C ILE A 124 -8.39 5.89 14.57
N GLY A 125 -7.58 4.85 14.45
CA GLY A 125 -6.16 4.94 14.76
C GLY A 125 -5.29 4.25 13.73
N ILE A 126 -4.02 4.61 13.73
CA ILE A 126 -2.97 3.88 13.02
C ILE A 126 -2.27 2.99 14.03
N ILE A 127 -2.41 1.68 13.85
CA ILE A 127 -1.62 0.69 14.54
C ILE A 127 -0.25 0.64 13.87
N ASN A 128 0.80 0.93 14.61
CA ASN A 128 2.17 0.90 14.12
C ASN A 128 2.93 -0.24 14.80
N TYR A 129 3.22 -1.25 14.00
CA TYR A 129 3.81 -2.51 14.40
C TYR A 129 5.34 -2.42 14.42
N SER A 130 5.96 -3.11 15.38
CA SER A 130 7.41 -3.30 15.39
C SER A 130 7.79 -4.54 16.20
N LYS A 131 9.02 -5.05 16.01
CA LYS A 131 9.53 -6.20 16.78
C LYS A 131 9.53 -5.98 18.30
N ALA A 132 9.61 -4.73 18.75
CA ALA A 132 9.64 -4.39 20.18
C ALA A 132 8.24 -4.21 20.79
N GLY A 133 7.17 -4.27 19.99
CA GLY A 133 5.81 -3.97 20.40
C GLY A 133 5.12 -2.95 19.50
N THR A 134 3.84 -2.79 19.75
CA THR A 134 2.92 -1.99 18.93
C THR A 134 2.54 -0.70 19.66
N HIS A 135 2.20 0.34 18.91
CA HIS A 135 1.54 1.52 19.48
C HIS A 135 0.46 2.03 18.51
N VAL A 136 -0.51 2.74 19.07
CA VAL A 136 -1.63 3.32 18.33
C VAL A 136 -1.55 4.83 18.38
N VAL A 137 -1.64 5.44 17.20
CA VAL A 137 -1.74 6.89 17.02
C VAL A 137 -3.17 7.23 16.61
N PRO A 138 -3.91 8.07 17.35
CA PRO A 138 -5.22 8.54 16.90
C PRO A 138 -5.07 9.27 15.56
N ALA A 139 -5.97 8.97 14.63
CA ALA A 139 -5.93 9.48 13.26
C ALA A 139 -7.23 10.19 12.90
N HIS A 140 -7.17 10.97 11.81
CA HIS A 140 -8.30 11.75 11.32
C HIS A 140 -9.56 10.87 11.18
N PRO A 141 -10.70 11.25 11.77
CA PRO A 141 -11.94 10.49 11.69
C PRO A 141 -12.45 10.40 10.26
N LYS A 142 -13.25 9.38 9.95
CA LYS A 142 -13.96 9.32 8.66
C LYS A 142 -15.15 10.29 8.73
N GLY A 143 -15.17 11.31 7.86
CA GLY A 143 -16.37 12.14 7.65
C GLY A 143 -16.25 13.62 8.03
N GLU A 144 -15.11 14.07 8.56
CA GLU A 144 -14.84 15.51 8.70
C GLU A 144 -13.97 15.96 7.52
N ALA A 145 -14.61 16.71 6.62
CA ALA A 145 -14.02 17.34 5.43
C ALA A 145 -13.63 18.79 5.72
#